data_AF-A0AAV7NYL9-F1
#
_entry.id   AF-A0AAV7NYL9-F1
#
_cell.length_a   1.000
_cell.length_b   1.000
_cell.length_c   1.000
_cell.angle_alpha   90.00
_cell.angle_beta   90.00
_cell.angle_gamma   90.00
#
_symmetry.space_group_name_H-M   'P 1'
#
loop_
_entity.id
_entity.type
_entity.pdbx_description
1 polymer ?
#
loop_
_entity_poly.entity_id
_entity_poly.type
_entity_poly.pdbx_seq_one_letter_code
_entity_poly.pdbx_strand_id
1 'polypeptide(L)'
;MMMQDIENKEDEGKAMDGMFLVGVCVAPQVQMTRIQHSDLLYPGKWKSYSDFCEGQFLQNDKVRGALGEFLPTIRGGPHQRFPSLQEVCLGLEAPRFPIICLKHVTTLENFRNIVNEGAIRGAHRTFLLQGSPVDLPVSCWSPHFPLPEVESFKNKRYSEFIQRLEDCGATYAHLSPEEKGDLRDMLAISPALRPDSRYGNFQFTFRLEELLGSYSQQHCGGQEPVLRVLGTEAHKLEVVYWVLIHSPSSSEFHHLPRVDSVWPRSRAGNLMWGPESTTDLYTWFIDPSSGRLGKYPWDCEPQKMYAGSRWNNVVFAFHLPEGRTLYLGRDPLLGGVEACETAKSLWGDGHRILRHPVDEYIPQEHAKYIIYGERAKASH
;
A
#
# COMPACT_ATOMS: atom_id res chain seq x y z
N MET A 1 26.92 -58.18 -7.86
CA MET A 1 27.58 -59.35 -8.48
C MET A 1 26.46 -60.28 -8.92
N MET A 2 26.46 -60.73 -10.19
CA MET A 2 25.33 -61.20 -11.05
C MET A 2 24.56 -60.02 -11.68
N MET A 3 24.59 -59.66 -12.99
CA MET A 3 24.88 -60.34 -14.28
C MET A 3 24.03 -61.61 -14.47
N GLN A 4 23.28 -61.90 -15.54
CA GLN A 4 22.91 -61.35 -16.86
C GLN A 4 21.55 -62.05 -17.21
N ASP A 5 20.72 -61.60 -18.15
CA ASP A 5 20.70 -61.93 -19.61
C ASP A 5 19.54 -61.07 -20.19
N ILE A 6 19.61 -60.22 -21.23
CA ILE A 6 20.08 -60.28 -22.63
C ILE A 6 19.50 -61.44 -23.43
N GLU A 7 18.54 -61.12 -24.33
CA GLU A 7 18.53 -61.58 -25.73
C GLU A 7 17.74 -60.54 -26.58
N ASN A 8 18.43 -59.87 -27.51
CA ASN A 8 18.31 -60.01 -28.99
C ASN A 8 17.18 -59.14 -29.60
N LYS A 9 17.35 -58.38 -30.69
CA LYS A 9 18.30 -58.41 -31.82
C LYS A 9 18.09 -57.14 -32.67
N GLU A 10 19.15 -56.68 -33.34
CA GLU A 10 19.25 -56.14 -34.73
C GLU A 10 18.20 -55.09 -35.22
N ASP A 11 18.50 -54.00 -35.93
CA ASP A 11 19.71 -53.54 -36.64
C ASP A 11 19.48 -52.08 -37.12
N GLU A 12 20.56 -51.41 -37.53
CA GLU A 12 20.65 -50.23 -38.44
C GLU A 12 19.87 -48.95 -38.06
N GLY A 13 20.46 -47.78 -37.78
CA GLY A 13 21.54 -47.11 -38.50
C GLY A 13 21.02 -45.87 -39.25
N LYS A 14 20.99 -44.69 -38.60
CA LYS A 14 21.34 -43.36 -39.16
C LYS A 14 20.91 -42.20 -38.23
N ALA A 15 21.83 -41.26 -38.07
CA ALA A 15 21.66 -40.01 -37.34
C ALA A 15 20.58 -39.10 -37.96
N MET A 16 19.79 -38.44 -37.12
CA MET A 16 19.23 -37.11 -37.41
C MET A 16 19.00 -36.31 -36.13
N ASP A 17 19.22 -35.02 -36.31
CA ASP A 17 19.18 -33.91 -35.36
C ASP A 17 17.91 -33.83 -34.50
N GLY A 18 18.11 -33.18 -33.36
CA GLY A 18 17.06 -32.84 -32.41
C GLY A 18 15.89 -32.10 -33.04
N MET A 19 14.69 -32.58 -32.75
CA MET A 19 13.45 -31.85 -32.95
C MET A 19 12.48 -32.26 -31.85
N PHE A 20 12.48 -31.52 -30.73
CA PHE A 20 11.37 -31.60 -29.78
C PHE A 20 10.21 -30.79 -30.36
N LEU A 21 9.11 -31.50 -30.63
CA LEU A 21 7.85 -30.94 -31.09
C LEU A 21 7.30 -29.94 -30.08
N VAL A 22 7.18 -28.71 -30.57
CA VAL A 22 6.43 -27.60 -29.98
C VAL A 22 4.94 -27.94 -30.02
N GLY A 23 4.37 -28.26 -28.86
CA GLY A 23 2.91 -28.22 -28.65
C GLY A 23 2.49 -26.77 -28.38
N VAL A 24 2.00 -26.09 -29.40
CA VAL A 24 1.45 -24.74 -29.32
C VAL A 24 0.07 -24.79 -28.64
N CYS A 25 -0.01 -24.35 -27.38
CA CYS A 25 -1.27 -23.86 -26.82
C CYS A 25 -1.36 -22.36 -27.12
N VAL A 26 -2.17 -22.01 -28.11
CA VAL A 26 -2.47 -20.63 -28.49
C VAL A 26 -3.36 -20.00 -27.41
N ALA A 27 -2.77 -19.18 -26.54
CA ALA A 27 -3.51 -18.17 -25.79
C ALA A 27 -3.77 -16.96 -26.71
N PRO A 28 -4.94 -16.32 -26.65
CA PRO A 28 -5.28 -15.24 -27.58
C PRO A 28 -4.33 -14.05 -27.38
N GLN A 29 -3.61 -13.71 -28.45
CA GLN A 29 -2.92 -12.44 -28.58
C GLN A 29 -3.95 -11.32 -28.53
N VAL A 30 -4.04 -10.64 -27.39
CA VAL A 30 -4.58 -9.28 -27.36
C VAL A 30 -3.49 -8.39 -27.91
N GLN A 31 -3.57 -8.07 -29.19
CA GLN A 31 -2.81 -6.97 -29.78
C GLN A 31 -3.23 -5.68 -29.06
N MET A 32 -2.40 -5.20 -28.13
CA MET A 32 -2.49 -3.81 -27.71
C MET A 32 -2.14 -2.94 -28.91
N THR A 33 -3.16 -2.33 -29.49
CA THR A 33 -2.99 -1.38 -30.57
C THR A 33 -2.22 -0.18 -30.03
N ARG A 34 -1.02 0.02 -30.58
CA ARG A 34 -0.17 1.19 -30.36
C ARG A 34 -0.92 2.43 -30.87
N ILE A 35 -1.52 3.21 -29.96
CA ILE A 35 -2.02 4.54 -30.31
C ILE A 35 -0.81 5.49 -30.25
N GLN A 36 -0.20 5.74 -31.41
CA GLN A 36 0.58 6.96 -31.63
C GLN A 36 -0.41 8.10 -31.86
N HIS A 37 -0.40 9.12 -31.01
CA HIS A 37 0.08 10.45 -31.39
C HIS A 37 -0.15 11.49 -30.29
N SER A 38 0.86 12.35 -30.17
CA SER A 38 0.82 13.76 -29.80
C SER A 38 -0.57 14.37 -29.64
N ASP A 39 -0.84 14.96 -28.47
CA ASP A 39 -1.31 16.35 -28.34
C ASP A 39 -1.29 16.78 -26.87
N LEU A 40 -0.39 17.73 -26.59
CA LEU A 40 -0.42 18.79 -25.58
C LEU A 40 -1.03 18.49 -24.19
N LEU A 41 -0.13 18.53 -23.21
CA LEU A 41 -0.33 18.71 -21.77
C LEU A 41 -1.49 19.67 -21.44
N TYR A 42 -2.59 19.11 -20.93
CA TYR A 42 -3.56 19.84 -20.11
C TYR A 42 -3.60 19.16 -18.73
N PRO A 43 -3.56 19.92 -17.62
CA PRO A 43 -3.72 19.32 -16.30
C PRO A 43 -5.16 18.81 -16.14
N GLY A 44 -5.31 17.52 -15.81
CA GLY A 44 -6.56 17.01 -15.22
C GLY A 44 -7.49 16.15 -16.09
N LYS A 45 -7.01 15.35 -17.05
CA LYS A 45 -7.83 14.27 -17.63
C LYS A 45 -7.25 12.90 -17.34
N TRP A 46 -7.83 12.22 -16.36
CA TRP A 46 -7.68 10.79 -16.16
C TRP A 46 -8.52 10.09 -17.23
N LYS A 47 -7.92 9.15 -17.95
CA LYS A 47 -8.51 8.32 -19.02
C LYS A 47 -8.67 6.86 -18.57
N SER A 48 -7.94 6.42 -17.53
CA SER A 48 -8.01 5.06 -16.99
C SER A 48 -7.63 4.95 -15.51
N TYR A 49 -7.91 3.81 -14.91
CA TYR A 49 -7.20 3.37 -13.70
C TYR A 49 -5.71 3.25 -14.02
N SER A 50 -4.84 3.64 -13.08
CA SER A 50 -3.39 3.84 -13.23
C SER A 50 -2.97 5.15 -13.93
N ASP A 51 -3.87 6.11 -14.08
CA ASP A 51 -3.46 7.45 -14.48
C ASP A 51 -2.78 8.16 -13.30
N PHE A 52 -1.70 8.87 -13.58
CA PHE A 52 -0.93 9.63 -12.59
C PHE A 52 -1.22 11.12 -12.75
N CYS A 53 -1.70 11.77 -11.67
CA CYS A 53 -1.92 13.21 -11.62
C CYS A 53 -0.75 13.89 -10.91
N GLU A 54 0.19 14.42 -11.67
CA GLU A 54 1.36 15.11 -11.13
C GLU A 54 0.99 16.38 -10.35
N GLY A 55 1.75 16.64 -9.28
CA GLY A 55 1.72 17.89 -8.53
C GLY A 55 0.47 18.13 -7.69
N GLN A 56 -0.46 17.17 -7.59
CA GLN A 56 -1.71 17.35 -6.87
C GLN A 56 -2.06 16.14 -6.00
N PHE A 57 -2.54 16.40 -4.77
CA PHE A 57 -3.30 15.44 -3.98
C PHE A 57 -4.79 15.61 -4.28
N LEU A 58 -5.37 14.64 -4.98
CA LEU A 58 -6.77 14.66 -5.39
C LEU A 58 -7.65 13.99 -4.34
N GLN A 59 -8.69 14.69 -3.93
CA GLN A 59 -9.74 14.10 -3.09
C GLN A 59 -10.46 12.95 -3.82
N ASN A 60 -11.00 12.00 -3.06
CA ASN A 60 -11.68 10.82 -3.60
C ASN A 60 -12.81 11.19 -4.57
N ASP A 61 -13.58 12.24 -4.28
CA ASP A 61 -14.67 12.69 -5.17
C ASP A 61 -14.17 13.22 -6.52
N LYS A 62 -13.00 13.87 -6.54
CA LYS A 62 -12.36 14.30 -7.79
C LYS A 62 -11.87 13.10 -8.59
N VAL A 63 -11.27 12.12 -7.93
CA VAL A 63 -10.83 10.86 -8.55
C VAL A 63 -12.02 10.12 -9.16
N ARG A 64 -13.14 10.00 -8.42
CA ARG A 64 -14.37 9.35 -8.88
C ARG A 64 -14.98 10.06 -10.09
N GLY A 65 -15.11 11.39 -10.01
CA GLY A 65 -15.61 12.19 -11.13
C GLY A 65 -14.77 12.03 -12.38
N ALA A 66 -13.44 11.97 -12.23
CA ALA A 66 -12.52 11.76 -13.34
C ALA A 66 -12.64 10.37 -13.98
N LEU A 67 -12.93 9.33 -13.19
CA LEU A 67 -13.16 7.96 -13.67
C LEU A 67 -14.58 7.72 -14.22
N GLY A 68 -15.44 8.75 -14.23
CA GLY A 68 -16.84 8.63 -14.67
C GLY A 68 -17.72 7.79 -13.73
N GLU A 69 -17.25 7.54 -12.52
CA GLU A 69 -17.98 6.76 -11.52
C GLU A 69 -18.93 7.64 -10.73
N PHE A 70 -20.18 7.65 -11.15
CA PHE A 70 -21.25 8.18 -10.31
C PHE A 70 -21.66 7.13 -9.29
N LEU A 71 -21.75 7.50 -8.01
CA LEU A 71 -22.55 6.72 -7.08
C LEU A 71 -23.92 6.53 -7.71
N PRO A 72 -24.51 5.32 -7.66
CA PRO A 72 -25.93 5.19 -7.87
C PRO A 72 -26.58 6.19 -6.91
N THR A 73 -27.12 7.28 -7.45
CA THR A 73 -27.98 8.14 -6.66
C THR A 73 -29.16 7.25 -6.36
N ILE A 74 -29.21 6.67 -5.16
CA ILE A 74 -30.40 5.97 -4.71
C ILE A 74 -31.46 7.07 -4.63
N ARG A 75 -32.22 7.24 -5.73
CA ARG A 75 -33.39 8.10 -5.78
C ARG A 75 -34.45 7.42 -4.93
N GLY A 76 -34.33 7.59 -3.62
CA GLY A 76 -35.42 7.31 -2.71
C GLY A 76 -36.58 8.24 -3.06
N GLY A 77 -37.79 7.68 -3.14
CA GLY A 77 -39.03 8.46 -3.15
C GLY A 77 -39.15 9.35 -1.89
N PRO A 78 -40.29 10.02 -1.67
CA PRO A 78 -40.46 11.08 -0.66
C PRO A 78 -40.45 10.61 0.81
N HIS A 79 -39.88 9.44 1.11
CA HIS A 79 -39.74 8.92 2.47
C HIS A 79 -38.39 9.32 3.09
N GLN A 80 -38.36 9.36 4.42
CA GLN A 80 -37.21 9.73 5.24
C GLN A 80 -35.93 9.05 4.74
N ARG A 81 -34.99 9.85 4.21
CA ARG A 81 -33.76 9.35 3.61
C ARG A 81 -32.72 9.15 4.71
N PHE A 82 -32.48 7.90 5.09
CA PHE A 82 -31.29 7.55 5.87
C PHE A 82 -30.02 7.74 5.02
N PRO A 83 -28.91 8.24 5.60
CA PRO A 83 -27.63 8.27 4.90
C PRO A 83 -27.12 6.85 4.68
N SER A 84 -26.34 6.65 3.62
CA SER A 84 -25.47 5.48 3.47
C SER A 84 -24.38 5.50 4.55
N LEU A 85 -23.81 4.33 4.85
CA LEU A 85 -22.68 4.27 5.80
C LEU A 85 -21.46 5.07 5.31
N GLN A 86 -21.24 5.13 4.00
CA GLN A 86 -20.21 5.98 3.43
C GLN A 86 -20.48 7.46 3.76
N GLU A 87 -21.72 7.96 3.59
CA GLU A 87 -22.09 9.33 3.95
C GLU A 87 -21.93 9.61 5.45
N VAL A 88 -22.25 8.63 6.30
CA VAL A 88 -22.00 8.72 7.76
C VAL A 88 -20.50 8.87 8.01
N CYS A 89 -19.67 8.02 7.42
CA CYS A 89 -18.21 8.04 7.60
C CYS A 89 -17.54 9.29 7.02
N LEU A 90 -18.00 9.79 5.86
CA LEU A 90 -17.52 11.03 5.25
C LEU A 90 -17.93 12.28 6.04
N GLY A 91 -19.04 12.20 6.79
CA GLY A 91 -19.49 13.28 7.66
C GLY A 91 -18.72 13.40 8.98
N LEU A 92 -17.85 12.44 9.30
CA LEU A 92 -16.95 12.50 10.45
C LEU A 92 -15.70 13.32 10.10
N GLU A 93 -15.11 14.01 11.08
CA GLU A 93 -13.83 14.71 10.87
C GLU A 93 -12.80 13.73 10.31
N ALA A 94 -12.03 14.13 9.29
CA ALA A 94 -11.02 13.26 8.71
C ALA A 94 -10.03 12.82 9.82
N PRO A 95 -9.72 11.52 9.92
CA PRO A 95 -8.73 11.04 10.88
C PRO A 95 -7.38 11.71 10.61
N ARG A 96 -6.53 11.84 11.63
CA ARG A 96 -5.19 12.40 11.46
C ARG A 96 -4.17 11.49 12.12
N PHE A 97 -3.30 10.91 11.31
CA PHE A 97 -2.23 10.03 11.75
C PHE A 97 -0.90 10.79 11.72
N PRO A 98 -0.16 10.87 12.83
CA PRO A 98 1.21 11.36 12.79
C PRO A 98 2.08 10.36 12.04
N ILE A 99 2.81 10.82 11.03
CA ILE A 99 3.79 9.98 10.31
C ILE A 99 5.09 10.05 11.09
N ILE A 100 5.30 9.05 11.93
CA ILE A 100 6.49 8.94 12.80
C ILE A 100 7.49 7.94 12.22
N CYS A 101 7.00 6.77 11.79
CA CYS A 101 7.81 5.71 11.23
C CYS A 101 7.43 5.46 9.77
N LEU A 102 8.43 5.12 8.96
CA LEU A 102 8.25 4.61 7.62
C LEU A 102 8.70 3.15 7.56
N LYS A 103 8.06 2.38 6.70
CA LYS A 103 8.41 1.01 6.34
C LYS A 103 8.79 0.87 4.87
N HIS A 104 9.86 0.13 4.62
CA HIS A 104 10.24 -0.35 3.28
C HIS A 104 10.03 -1.86 3.24
N VAL A 105 9.12 -2.29 2.37
CA VAL A 105 8.78 -3.71 2.21
C VAL A 105 9.52 -4.27 1.01
N THR A 106 10.06 -5.48 1.16
CA THR A 106 10.87 -6.12 0.12
C THR A 106 10.79 -7.66 0.14
N THR A 107 11.32 -8.28 -0.91
CA THR A 107 11.40 -9.74 -1.06
C THR A 107 12.63 -10.30 -0.35
N LEU A 108 12.68 -11.62 -0.13
CA LEU A 108 13.85 -12.28 0.48
C LEU A 108 15.17 -11.98 -0.26
N GLU A 109 15.16 -12.01 -1.59
CA GLU A 109 16.34 -11.74 -2.41
C GLU A 109 16.84 -10.31 -2.21
N ASN A 110 15.94 -9.34 -2.31
CA ASN A 110 16.27 -7.93 -2.12
C ASN A 110 16.65 -7.62 -0.66
N PHE A 111 16.05 -8.28 0.32
CA PHE A 111 16.45 -8.20 1.72
C PHE A 111 17.94 -8.56 1.89
N ARG A 112 18.38 -9.69 1.32
CA ARG A 112 19.78 -10.11 1.40
C ARG A 112 20.70 -9.08 0.75
N ASN A 113 20.33 -8.56 -0.42
CA ASN A 113 21.10 -7.54 -1.11
C ASN A 113 21.21 -6.26 -0.27
N ILE A 114 20.10 -5.77 0.28
CA ILE A 114 20.05 -4.57 1.13
C ILE A 114 20.95 -4.73 2.36
N VAL A 115 20.86 -5.87 3.06
CA VAL A 115 21.67 -6.14 4.26
C VAL A 115 23.15 -6.27 3.92
N ASN A 116 23.49 -6.98 2.85
CA ASN A 116 24.88 -7.18 2.43
C ASN A 116 25.55 -5.87 1.99
N GLU A 117 24.81 -5.01 1.30
CA GLU A 117 25.30 -3.71 0.84
C GLU A 117 25.21 -2.62 1.91
N GLY A 118 24.43 -2.84 2.97
CA GLY A 118 24.14 -1.81 3.98
C GLY A 118 23.32 -0.64 3.43
N ALA A 119 22.67 -0.80 2.27
CA ALA A 119 22.07 0.29 1.51
C ALA A 119 20.80 -0.12 0.77
N ILE A 120 19.93 0.86 0.53
CA ILE A 120 18.70 0.71 -0.26
C ILE A 120 18.86 1.50 -1.56
N ARG A 121 18.55 0.86 -2.68
CA ARG A 121 18.67 1.45 -4.03
C ARG A 121 17.34 2.05 -4.49
N GLY A 122 17.44 3.06 -5.36
CA GLY A 122 16.30 3.54 -6.13
C GLY A 122 15.96 2.56 -7.24
N ALA A 123 14.68 2.36 -7.53
CA ALA A 123 14.22 1.61 -8.69
C ALA A 123 13.52 2.55 -9.67
N HIS A 124 13.86 2.43 -10.96
CA HIS A 124 13.33 3.26 -12.06
C HIS A 124 11.84 3.00 -12.34
N ARG A 125 11.35 1.80 -12.02
CA ARG A 125 9.94 1.42 -12.19
C ARG A 125 9.48 0.66 -10.99
N THR A 126 8.86 1.36 -10.05
CA THR A 126 8.01 0.69 -9.08
C THR A 126 6.70 0.33 -9.78
N PHE A 127 6.13 -0.82 -9.44
CA PHE A 127 4.82 -1.25 -9.94
C PHE A 127 3.71 -0.23 -9.61
N LEU A 128 3.98 0.69 -8.68
CA LEU A 128 3.10 1.78 -8.27
C LEU A 128 3.36 3.11 -9.03
N LEU A 129 4.28 3.18 -9.99
CA LEU A 129 4.39 4.38 -10.86
C LEU A 129 4.06 4.04 -12.31
N GLN A 130 3.26 2.98 -12.51
CA GLN A 130 2.79 2.61 -13.85
C GLN A 130 1.90 3.72 -14.39
N GLY A 131 2.38 4.43 -15.41
CA GLY A 131 1.66 5.56 -16.01
C GLY A 131 2.13 6.94 -15.56
N SER A 132 3.06 7.03 -14.59
CA SER A 132 3.77 8.28 -14.32
C SER A 132 4.59 8.68 -15.56
N PRO A 133 4.51 9.94 -16.02
CA PRO A 133 5.39 10.44 -17.08
C PRO A 133 6.84 10.56 -16.61
N VAL A 134 7.11 10.41 -15.31
CA VAL A 134 8.42 10.62 -14.70
C VAL A 134 9.05 9.26 -14.34
N ASP A 135 10.04 8.84 -15.14
CA ASP A 135 10.94 7.73 -14.86
C ASP A 135 11.96 8.18 -13.80
N LEU A 136 11.52 8.17 -12.53
CA LEU A 136 12.33 8.59 -11.41
C LEU A 136 12.89 7.37 -10.67
N PRO A 137 14.21 7.26 -10.51
CA PRO A 137 14.78 6.27 -9.63
C PRO A 137 14.50 6.68 -8.17
N VAL A 138 13.57 5.96 -7.54
CA VAL A 138 13.13 6.27 -6.18
C VAL A 138 13.17 5.03 -5.28
N SER A 139 13.45 5.23 -4.00
CA SER A 139 13.18 4.26 -2.96
C SER A 139 11.82 4.58 -2.34
N CYS A 140 10.88 3.64 -2.40
CA CYS A 140 9.52 3.83 -1.91
C CYS A 140 9.35 3.30 -0.49
N TRP A 141 8.69 4.12 0.32
CA TRP A 141 8.41 3.86 1.72
C TRP A 141 6.95 4.18 2.03
N SER A 142 6.30 3.37 2.84
CA SER A 142 4.95 3.64 3.33
C SER A 142 5.02 3.98 4.81
N PRO A 143 4.08 4.76 5.37
CA PRO A 143 4.00 4.89 6.82
C PRO A 143 3.81 3.54 7.50
N HIS A 144 4.42 3.42 8.67
CA HIS A 144 4.20 2.31 9.58
C HIS A 144 3.35 2.80 10.75
N PHE A 145 2.20 2.17 10.96
CA PHE A 145 1.30 2.45 12.08
C PHE A 145 1.29 1.24 13.02
N PRO A 146 1.83 1.38 14.25
CA PRO A 146 1.81 0.29 15.23
C PRO A 146 0.38 -0.14 15.56
N LEU A 147 0.16 -1.45 15.74
CA LEU A 147 -1.16 -2.01 16.06
C LEU A 147 -1.86 -1.31 17.25
N PRO A 148 -1.19 -0.98 18.38
CA PRO A 148 -1.85 -0.26 19.46
C PRO A 148 -2.39 1.11 19.06
N GLU A 149 -1.71 1.81 18.15
CA GLU A 149 -2.16 3.11 17.63
C GLU A 149 -3.37 2.95 16.71
N VAL A 150 -3.35 1.93 15.85
CA VAL A 150 -4.49 1.58 14.97
C VAL A 150 -5.71 1.17 15.79
N GLU A 151 -5.54 0.38 16.85
CA GLU A 151 -6.63 -0.02 17.74
C GLU A 151 -7.19 1.16 18.55
N SER A 152 -6.31 2.05 19.04
CA SER A 152 -6.74 3.30 19.67
C SER A 152 -7.57 4.14 18.70
N PHE A 153 -7.13 4.24 17.45
CA PHE A 153 -7.86 4.92 16.38
C PHE A 153 -9.23 4.29 16.13
N LYS A 154 -9.31 2.97 15.93
CA LYS A 154 -10.58 2.25 15.73
C LYS A 154 -11.58 2.53 16.84
N ASN A 155 -11.14 2.45 18.10
CA ASN A 155 -12.00 2.69 19.26
C ASN A 155 -12.53 4.12 19.29
N LYS A 156 -11.66 5.12 19.05
CA LYS A 156 -12.09 6.52 18.96
C LYS A 156 -13.08 6.73 17.82
N ARG A 157 -12.74 6.22 16.64
CA ARG A 157 -13.54 6.36 15.42
C ARG A 157 -14.91 5.69 15.56
N TYR A 158 -14.96 4.55 16.23
CA TYR A 158 -16.19 3.84 16.51
C TYR A 158 -17.14 4.65 17.40
N SER A 159 -16.64 5.29 18.46
CA SER A 159 -17.47 6.18 19.29
C SER A 159 -18.06 7.35 18.49
N GLU A 160 -17.25 8.00 17.64
CA GLU A 160 -17.71 9.08 16.76
C GLU A 160 -18.76 8.59 15.75
N PHE A 161 -18.50 7.42 15.15
CA PHE A 161 -19.38 6.79 14.19
C PHE A 161 -20.72 6.41 14.81
N ILE A 162 -20.71 5.82 16.00
CA ILE A 162 -21.93 5.48 16.76
C ILE A 162 -22.75 6.73 17.07
N GLN A 163 -22.13 7.79 17.60
CA GLN A 163 -22.83 9.04 17.88
C GLN A 163 -23.51 9.57 16.61
N ARG A 164 -22.80 9.53 15.47
CA ARG A 164 -23.35 10.02 14.20
C ARG A 164 -24.50 9.16 13.68
N LEU A 165 -24.45 7.84 13.89
CA LEU A 165 -25.57 6.95 13.57
C LEU A 165 -26.81 7.31 14.38
N GLU A 166 -26.65 7.54 15.68
CA GLU A 166 -27.74 7.94 16.58
C GLU A 166 -28.33 9.31 16.18
N ASP A 167 -27.48 10.29 15.85
CA ASP A 167 -27.91 11.61 15.38
C ASP A 167 -28.76 11.53 14.10
N CYS A 168 -28.53 10.50 13.28
CA CYS A 168 -29.27 10.24 12.04
C CYS A 168 -30.50 9.34 12.25
N GLY A 169 -30.81 8.98 13.51
CA GLY A 169 -31.92 8.10 13.87
C GLY A 169 -31.71 6.62 13.51
N ALA A 170 -30.49 6.23 13.16
CA ALA A 170 -30.15 4.84 12.89
C ALA A 170 -29.95 4.07 14.19
N THR A 171 -30.26 2.77 14.18
CA THR A 171 -30.20 1.92 15.38
C THR A 171 -29.25 0.74 15.19
N TYR A 172 -28.43 0.48 16.21
CA TYR A 172 -27.44 -0.61 16.27
C TYR A 172 -27.52 -1.40 17.58
N ALA A 173 -28.49 -1.09 18.45
CA ALA A 173 -28.64 -1.70 19.76
C ALA A 173 -28.91 -3.21 19.70
N HIS A 174 -29.55 -3.68 18.62
CA HIS A 174 -29.83 -5.09 18.37
C HIS A 174 -28.60 -5.93 18.02
N LEU A 175 -27.48 -5.29 17.68
CA LEU A 175 -26.25 -6.00 17.33
C LEU A 175 -25.65 -6.68 18.57
N SER A 176 -25.24 -7.93 18.39
CA SER A 176 -24.46 -8.72 19.35
C SER A 176 -23.09 -8.07 19.62
N PRO A 177 -22.39 -8.47 20.70
CA PRO A 177 -21.03 -7.99 20.97
C PRO A 177 -20.04 -8.27 19.84
N GLU A 178 -20.15 -9.43 19.19
CA GLU A 178 -19.31 -9.81 18.04
C GLU A 178 -19.57 -8.89 16.84
N GLU A 179 -20.84 -8.67 16.49
CA GLU A 179 -21.23 -7.76 15.41
C GLU A 179 -20.77 -6.32 15.65
N LYS A 180 -20.79 -5.86 16.91
CA LYS A 180 -20.24 -4.55 17.29
C LYS A 180 -18.72 -4.51 17.12
N GLY A 181 -18.03 -5.61 17.41
CA GLY A 181 -16.60 -5.77 17.13
C GLY A 181 -16.29 -5.69 15.63
N ASP A 182 -17.02 -6.43 14.81
CA ASP A 182 -16.92 -6.40 13.34
C ASP A 182 -17.16 -4.98 12.78
N LEU A 183 -18.20 -4.30 13.27
CA LEU A 183 -18.54 -2.94 12.86
C LEU A 183 -17.42 -1.95 13.21
N ARG A 184 -16.84 -2.06 14.41
CA ARG A 184 -15.68 -1.27 14.82
C ARG A 184 -14.48 -1.53 13.90
N ASP A 185 -14.18 -2.80 13.65
CA ASP A 185 -12.98 -3.18 12.91
C ASP A 185 -13.03 -2.65 11.48
N MET A 186 -14.20 -2.71 10.83
CA MET A 186 -14.45 -2.19 9.48
C MET A 186 -14.06 -0.71 9.30
N LEU A 187 -13.99 0.08 10.37
CA LEU A 187 -13.60 1.49 10.30
C LEU A 187 -12.11 1.71 9.97
N ALA A 188 -11.27 0.69 10.08
CA ALA A 188 -9.82 0.80 9.81
C ALA A 188 -9.21 -0.49 9.23
N ILE A 189 -9.87 -1.12 8.25
CA ILE A 189 -9.40 -2.35 7.59
C ILE A 189 -8.55 -2.10 6.34
N SER A 190 -8.30 -0.85 5.94
CA SER A 190 -7.51 -0.57 4.74
C SER A 190 -6.11 -1.22 4.81
N PRO A 191 -5.58 -1.72 3.68
CA PRO A 191 -4.22 -2.25 3.62
C PRO A 191 -3.10 -1.29 4.07
N ALA A 192 -3.33 0.03 4.04
CA ALA A 192 -2.36 0.99 4.60
C ALA A 192 -2.19 0.87 6.13
N LEU A 193 -3.22 0.43 6.84
CA LEU A 193 -3.25 0.34 8.30
C LEU A 193 -3.03 -1.08 8.83
N ARG A 194 -2.93 -2.07 7.94
CA ARG A 194 -2.75 -3.46 8.34
C ARG A 194 -1.27 -3.79 8.62
N PRO A 195 -1.02 -4.74 9.54
CA PRO A 195 0.34 -5.18 9.84
C PRO A 195 0.91 -6.11 8.75
N ASP A 196 0.05 -6.74 7.95
CA ASP A 196 0.48 -7.63 6.88
C ASP A 196 1.03 -6.84 5.70
N SER A 197 1.95 -7.49 4.99
CA SER A 197 2.67 -6.87 3.89
C SER A 197 2.03 -7.23 2.56
N ARG A 198 1.82 -6.22 1.69
CA ARG A 198 1.31 -6.43 0.33
C ARG A 198 2.39 -6.74 -0.70
N TYR A 199 3.63 -6.36 -0.44
CA TYR A 199 4.65 -6.23 -1.49
C TYR A 199 5.90 -7.07 -1.25
N GLY A 200 5.91 -7.85 -0.18
CA GLY A 200 7.08 -8.60 0.23
C GLY A 200 6.86 -9.31 1.55
N ASN A 201 7.91 -9.98 2.00
CA ASN A 201 7.93 -10.81 3.19
C ASN A 201 8.92 -10.29 4.24
N PHE A 202 9.64 -9.21 3.93
CA PHE A 202 10.54 -8.51 4.85
C PHE A 202 10.20 -7.02 4.87
N GLN A 203 10.22 -6.43 6.05
CA GLN A 203 9.93 -5.02 6.27
C GLN A 203 11.03 -4.38 7.10
N PHE A 204 11.66 -3.34 6.57
CA PHE A 204 12.54 -2.45 7.33
C PHE A 204 11.73 -1.27 7.84
N THR A 205 11.77 -1.01 9.15
CA THR A 205 11.05 0.10 9.78
C THR A 205 12.04 1.07 10.43
N PHE A 206 11.92 2.35 10.09
CA PHE A 206 12.77 3.42 10.62
C PHE A 206 11.95 4.64 10.97
N ARG A 207 12.44 5.46 11.92
CA ARG A 207 11.82 6.77 12.15
C ARG A 207 12.03 7.65 10.92
N LEU A 208 11.00 8.41 10.55
CA LEU A 208 11.07 9.35 9.44
C LEU A 208 12.23 10.35 9.62
N GLU A 209 12.43 10.85 10.84
CA GLU A 209 13.51 11.78 11.18
C GLU A 209 14.91 11.18 10.92
N GLU A 210 15.11 9.90 11.25
CA GLU A 210 16.40 9.20 11.04
C GLU A 210 16.67 8.99 9.54
N LEU A 211 15.64 8.64 8.77
CA LEU A 211 15.74 8.52 7.32
C LEU A 211 16.04 9.86 6.65
N LEU A 212 15.31 10.92 7.04
CA LEU A 212 15.54 12.28 6.52
C LEU A 212 16.93 12.80 6.91
N GLY A 213 17.40 12.52 8.12
CA GLY A 213 18.75 12.86 8.56
C GLY A 213 19.82 12.14 7.74
N SER A 214 19.66 10.84 7.53
CA SER A 214 20.58 10.04 6.71
C SER A 214 20.61 10.53 5.26
N TYR A 215 19.44 10.79 4.67
CA TYR A 215 19.31 11.34 3.32
C TYR A 215 19.90 12.74 3.21
N SER A 216 19.71 13.58 4.23
CA SER A 216 20.28 14.93 4.31
C SER A 216 21.81 14.90 4.20
N GLN A 217 22.46 14.06 5.02
CA GLN A 217 23.92 13.95 5.03
C GLN A 217 24.47 13.41 3.70
N GLN A 218 23.82 12.41 3.12
CA GLN A 218 24.33 11.70 1.95
C GLN A 218 24.01 12.37 0.61
N HIS A 219 22.89 13.09 0.53
CA HIS A 219 22.37 13.58 -0.75
C HIS A 219 22.03 15.08 -0.76
N CYS A 220 22.01 15.74 0.40
CA CYS A 220 21.67 17.16 0.52
C CYS A 220 22.83 18.03 1.03
N GLY A 221 24.04 17.47 1.18
CA GLY A 221 25.18 18.21 1.74
C GLY A 221 24.91 18.72 3.17
N GLY A 222 24.11 17.99 3.95
CA GLY A 222 23.68 18.36 5.29
C GLY A 222 22.50 19.33 5.37
N GLN A 223 21.94 19.78 4.23
CA GLN A 223 20.73 20.60 4.21
C GLN A 223 19.47 19.74 4.41
N GLU A 224 18.39 20.36 4.90
CA GLU A 224 17.11 19.66 5.07
C GLU A 224 16.54 19.19 3.72
N PRO A 225 16.12 17.90 3.59
CA PRO A 225 15.50 17.42 2.37
C PRO A 225 14.17 18.12 2.10
N VAL A 226 13.83 18.31 0.82
CA VAL A 226 12.58 18.97 0.42
C VAL A 226 11.50 17.94 0.14
N LEU A 227 10.34 18.11 0.79
CA LEU A 227 9.17 17.26 0.59
C LEU A 227 8.18 17.95 -0.36
N ARG A 228 7.86 17.29 -1.47
CA ARG A 228 6.93 17.79 -2.49
C ARG A 228 5.81 16.81 -2.79
N VAL A 229 4.68 17.36 -3.22
CA VAL A 229 3.55 16.63 -3.76
C VAL A 229 3.97 16.15 -5.15
N LEU A 230 4.36 14.88 -5.28
CA LEU A 230 4.68 14.30 -6.58
C LEU A 230 3.40 14.11 -7.39
N GLY A 231 2.34 13.64 -6.74
CA GLY A 231 1.05 13.49 -7.38
C GLY A 231 0.12 12.51 -6.70
N THR A 232 -0.95 12.18 -7.41
CA THR A 232 -1.94 11.16 -7.03
C THR A 232 -2.03 10.11 -8.11
N GLU A 233 -2.04 8.85 -7.71
CA GLU A 233 -2.36 7.72 -8.55
C GLU A 233 -3.61 7.03 -7.99
N ALA A 234 -4.46 6.49 -8.85
CA ALA A 234 -5.63 5.75 -8.38
C ALA A 234 -5.77 4.44 -9.15
N HIS A 235 -5.95 3.42 -8.35
CA HIS A 235 -6.34 2.10 -8.76
C HIS A 235 -7.83 1.90 -8.47
N LYS A 236 -8.33 0.71 -8.83
CA LYS A 236 -9.75 0.37 -8.69
C LYS A 236 -10.30 0.67 -7.28
N LEU A 237 -9.53 0.29 -6.25
CA LEU A 237 -9.94 0.38 -4.83
C LEU A 237 -9.00 1.25 -3.97
N GLU A 238 -7.93 1.80 -4.53
CA GLU A 238 -6.87 2.50 -3.79
C GLU A 238 -6.58 3.85 -4.45
N VAL A 239 -6.43 4.90 -3.64
CA VAL A 239 -5.86 6.19 -4.07
C VAL A 239 -4.53 6.37 -3.36
N VAL A 240 -3.45 6.47 -4.11
CA VAL A 240 -2.08 6.62 -3.60
C VAL A 240 -1.63 8.06 -3.74
N TYR A 241 -1.27 8.68 -2.61
CA TYR A 241 -0.66 10.00 -2.56
C TYR A 241 0.86 9.87 -2.51
N TRP A 242 1.53 10.45 -3.51
CA TRP A 242 2.97 10.37 -3.64
C TRP A 242 3.66 11.61 -3.08
N VAL A 243 4.47 11.42 -2.05
CA VAL A 243 5.36 12.44 -1.48
C VAL A 243 6.76 12.19 -2.03
N LEU A 244 7.27 13.12 -2.83
CA LEU A 244 8.66 13.12 -3.25
C LEU A 244 9.55 13.72 -2.15
N ILE A 245 10.61 13.02 -1.77
CA ILE A 245 11.70 13.55 -0.97
C ILE A 245 12.91 13.70 -1.89
N HIS A 246 13.43 14.92 -2.01
CA HIS A 246 14.58 15.19 -2.87
C HIS A 246 15.54 16.20 -2.26
N SER A 247 16.75 16.27 -2.83
CA SER A 247 17.76 17.23 -2.44
C SER A 247 17.34 18.68 -2.76
N PRO A 248 17.58 19.67 -1.88
CA PRO A 248 17.27 21.07 -2.16
C PRO A 248 18.04 21.65 -3.35
N SER A 249 19.14 21.02 -3.78
CA SER A 249 19.88 21.41 -4.99
C SER A 249 19.24 20.91 -6.29
N SER A 250 18.30 19.97 -6.22
CA SER A 250 17.56 19.45 -7.39
C SER A 250 16.49 20.46 -7.82
N SER A 251 16.81 21.26 -8.84
CA SER A 251 15.89 22.25 -9.42
C SER A 251 14.75 21.63 -10.23
N GLU A 252 14.92 20.39 -10.68
CA GLU A 252 13.97 19.67 -11.53
C GLU A 252 12.56 19.59 -10.92
N PHE A 253 12.45 19.53 -9.59
CA PHE A 253 11.16 19.38 -8.88
C PHE A 253 10.60 20.70 -8.35
N HIS A 254 11.22 21.85 -8.65
CA HIS A 254 10.81 23.13 -8.08
C HIS A 254 9.37 23.54 -8.41
N HIS A 255 8.86 23.06 -9.55
CA HIS A 255 7.50 23.29 -10.02
C HIS A 255 6.44 22.54 -9.21
N LEU A 256 6.80 21.47 -8.48
CA LEU A 256 5.87 20.68 -7.66
C LEU A 256 5.56 21.40 -6.33
N PRO A 257 4.33 21.37 -5.80
CA PRO A 257 4.00 22.00 -4.53
C PRO A 257 4.73 21.37 -3.34
N ARG A 258 5.00 22.14 -2.28
CA ARG A 258 5.54 21.60 -1.01
C ARG A 258 4.45 20.88 -0.22
N VAL A 259 4.79 19.77 0.43
CA VAL A 259 3.83 18.99 1.25
C VAL A 259 3.23 19.82 2.38
N ASP A 260 4.02 20.68 3.03
CA ASP A 260 3.54 21.52 4.15
C ASP A 260 2.40 22.48 3.76
N SER A 261 2.21 22.74 2.46
CA SER A 261 1.08 23.55 1.97
C SER A 261 -0.24 22.76 1.91
N VAL A 262 -0.18 21.43 2.00
CA VAL A 262 -1.33 20.53 1.85
C VAL A 262 -1.59 19.75 3.13
N TRP A 263 -0.55 19.28 3.82
CA TRP A 263 -0.67 18.52 5.06
C TRP A 263 -0.19 19.32 6.26
N PRO A 264 -1.02 19.42 7.33
CA PRO A 264 -0.61 20.12 8.53
C PRO A 264 0.45 19.33 9.30
N ARG A 265 1.18 20.04 10.16
CA ARG A 265 2.08 19.43 11.15
C ARG A 265 1.44 19.38 12.53
N SER A 266 1.80 18.36 13.30
CA SER A 266 1.40 18.23 14.71
C SER A 266 2.12 19.29 15.57
N ARG A 267 1.71 19.42 16.83
CA ARG A 267 2.45 20.26 17.81
C ARG A 267 3.90 19.82 18.00
N ALA A 268 4.19 18.53 17.79
CA ALA A 268 5.53 17.97 17.85
C ALA A 268 6.29 18.08 16.51
N GLY A 269 5.72 18.71 15.49
CA GLY A 269 6.36 18.91 14.17
C GLY A 269 6.16 17.75 13.16
N ASN A 270 5.53 16.65 13.58
CA ASN A 270 5.28 15.49 12.71
C ASN A 270 4.29 15.83 11.59
N LEU A 271 4.53 15.32 10.38
CA LEU A 271 3.55 15.39 9.30
C LEU A 271 2.28 14.62 9.69
N MET A 272 1.12 15.25 9.48
CA MET A 272 -0.17 14.62 9.77
C MET A 272 -0.82 14.18 8.46
N TRP A 273 -1.02 12.87 8.32
CA TRP A 273 -1.76 12.33 7.20
C TRP A 273 -3.23 12.14 7.55
N GLY A 274 -4.10 12.71 6.73
CA GLY A 274 -5.54 12.60 6.89
C GLY A 274 -6.20 11.86 5.73
N PRO A 275 -6.27 10.51 5.76
CA PRO A 275 -6.98 9.76 4.73
C PRO A 275 -8.48 10.07 4.80
N GLU A 276 -9.10 10.30 3.63
CA GLU A 276 -10.55 10.45 3.49
C GLU A 276 -11.29 9.12 3.74
N SER A 277 -10.62 7.99 3.49
CA SER A 277 -11.12 6.67 3.82
C SER A 277 -10.00 5.75 4.31
N THR A 278 -10.28 5.10 5.44
CA THR A 278 -9.45 4.09 6.11
C THR A 278 -9.99 2.67 5.95
N THR A 279 -11.03 2.49 5.12
CA THR A 279 -11.70 1.21 4.92
C THR A 279 -11.68 0.81 3.44
N ASP A 280 -11.33 -0.45 3.19
CA ASP A 280 -11.36 -1.03 1.85
C ASP A 280 -12.77 -1.52 1.46
N LEU A 281 -13.64 -1.78 2.43
CA LEU A 281 -14.94 -2.39 2.21
C LEU A 281 -15.97 -2.01 3.29
N TYR A 282 -17.12 -1.46 2.87
CA TYR A 282 -18.28 -1.33 3.73
C TYR A 282 -19.11 -2.61 3.70
N THR A 283 -18.91 -3.48 4.68
CA THR A 283 -19.69 -4.74 4.83
C THR A 283 -21.04 -4.55 5.51
N TRP A 284 -21.35 -3.32 5.93
CA TRP A 284 -22.57 -2.96 6.66
C TRP A 284 -23.41 -1.97 5.84
N PHE A 285 -24.70 -1.85 6.18
CA PHE A 285 -25.60 -0.85 5.61
C PHE A 285 -26.65 -0.40 6.63
N ILE A 286 -27.30 0.73 6.37
CA ILE A 286 -28.49 1.17 7.10
C ILE A 286 -29.69 0.82 6.24
N ASP A 287 -30.60 -0.01 6.76
CA ASP A 287 -31.86 -0.33 6.10
C ASP A 287 -32.73 0.93 6.00
N PRO A 288 -33.05 1.42 4.79
CA PRO A 288 -33.83 2.64 4.63
C PRO A 288 -35.26 2.56 5.19
N SER A 289 -35.80 1.36 5.36
CA SER A 289 -37.18 1.14 5.85
C SER A 289 -37.28 1.16 7.37
N SER A 290 -36.22 0.73 8.06
CA SER A 290 -36.22 0.53 9.52
C SER A 290 -35.18 1.38 10.25
N GLY A 291 -34.23 1.99 9.55
CA GLY A 291 -33.08 2.67 10.14
C GLY A 291 -32.11 1.73 10.87
N ARG A 292 -32.32 0.40 10.78
CA ARG A 292 -31.48 -0.58 11.46
C ARG A 292 -30.21 -0.84 10.68
N LEU A 293 -29.10 -1.00 11.40
CA LEU A 293 -27.89 -1.55 10.81
C LEU A 293 -28.09 -3.02 10.45
N GLY A 294 -27.70 -3.35 9.22
CA GLY A 294 -27.61 -4.71 8.70
C GLY A 294 -26.23 -4.97 8.10
N LYS A 295 -25.86 -6.26 8.01
CA LYS A 295 -24.64 -6.71 7.33
C LYS A 295 -25.02 -7.19 5.93
N TYR A 296 -24.25 -6.82 4.92
CA TYR A 296 -24.48 -7.37 3.58
C TYR A 296 -24.22 -8.89 3.61
N PRO A 297 -25.10 -9.71 3.03
CA PRO A 297 -24.81 -11.12 2.78
C PRO A 297 -23.50 -11.25 1.99
N TRP A 298 -22.66 -12.22 2.37
CA TRP A 298 -21.38 -12.47 1.70
C TRP A 298 -21.53 -12.74 0.19
N ASP A 299 -22.70 -13.27 -0.20
CA ASP A 299 -23.05 -13.59 -1.59
C ASP A 299 -23.60 -12.40 -2.39
N CYS A 300 -23.61 -11.19 -1.83
CA CYS A 300 -23.96 -10.00 -2.60
C CYS A 300 -22.92 -9.77 -3.70
N GLU A 301 -23.38 -9.37 -4.89
CA GLU A 301 -22.49 -9.02 -5.99
C GLU A 301 -21.40 -8.05 -5.49
N PRO A 302 -20.09 -8.38 -5.69
CA PRO A 302 -18.97 -7.57 -5.25
C PRO A 302 -19.10 -6.10 -5.62
N GLN A 303 -19.72 -5.84 -6.78
CA GLN A 303 -19.99 -4.50 -7.29
C GLN A 303 -20.79 -3.62 -6.31
N LYS A 304 -21.67 -4.18 -5.49
CA LYS A 304 -22.44 -3.43 -4.47
C LYS A 304 -21.64 -3.16 -3.20
N MET A 305 -20.72 -4.05 -2.81
CA MET A 305 -19.88 -3.84 -1.63
C MET A 305 -18.69 -2.91 -1.94
N TYR A 306 -18.11 -3.01 -3.13
CA TYR A 306 -16.99 -2.17 -3.59
C TYR A 306 -17.43 -0.83 -4.20
N ALA A 307 -18.72 -0.64 -4.50
CA ALA A 307 -19.24 0.61 -5.08
C ALA A 307 -19.03 1.79 -4.12
N GLY A 308 -17.91 2.51 -4.32
CA GLY A 308 -17.61 3.76 -3.64
C GLY A 308 -16.53 3.68 -2.56
N SER A 309 -16.05 2.49 -2.21
CA SER A 309 -14.96 2.33 -1.23
C SER A 309 -13.61 2.42 -1.92
N ARG A 310 -12.99 3.61 -1.85
CA ARG A 310 -11.57 3.77 -2.14
C ARG A 310 -10.85 4.16 -0.87
N TRP A 311 -9.96 3.31 -0.42
CA TRP A 311 -9.11 3.65 0.71
C TRP A 311 -7.90 4.45 0.23
N ASN A 312 -7.36 5.28 1.13
CA ASN A 312 -6.22 6.11 0.79
C ASN A 312 -4.91 5.49 1.28
N ASN A 313 -3.88 5.65 0.48
CA ASN A 313 -2.51 5.30 0.78
C ASN A 313 -1.61 6.53 0.63
N VAL A 314 -0.45 6.50 1.25
CA VAL A 314 0.63 7.46 1.02
C VAL A 314 1.94 6.72 0.83
N VAL A 315 2.73 7.17 -0.14
CA VAL A 315 4.07 6.69 -0.40
C VAL A 315 5.05 7.85 -0.33
N PHE A 316 6.13 7.67 0.43
CA PHE A 316 7.30 8.54 0.47
C PHE A 316 8.34 7.97 -0.49
N ALA A 317 8.60 8.71 -1.57
CA ALA A 317 9.54 8.37 -2.61
C ALA A 317 10.82 9.19 -2.43
N PHE A 318 11.87 8.56 -1.91
CA PHE A 318 13.19 9.17 -1.81
C PHE A 318 13.86 9.14 -3.18
N HIS A 319 14.14 10.31 -3.76
CA HIS A 319 14.83 10.42 -5.04
C HIS A 319 16.29 9.98 -4.90
N LEU A 320 16.66 8.95 -5.66
CA LEU A 320 18.00 8.36 -5.67
C LEU A 320 18.46 8.26 -7.13
N PRO A 321 19.03 9.35 -7.70
CA PRO A 321 19.48 9.36 -9.09
C PRO A 321 20.49 8.23 -9.37
N GLU A 322 20.65 7.87 -10.64
CA GLU A 322 21.39 6.68 -11.06
C GLU A 322 22.75 6.52 -10.35
N GLY A 323 23.02 5.30 -9.88
CA GLY A 323 24.22 4.97 -9.13
C GLY A 323 24.22 5.42 -7.67
N ARG A 324 23.21 6.16 -7.20
CA ARG A 324 23.07 6.52 -5.79
C ARG A 324 22.21 5.54 -5.01
N THR A 325 22.57 5.39 -3.74
CA THR A 325 21.89 4.53 -2.77
C THR A 325 21.75 5.29 -1.46
N LEU A 326 20.71 4.96 -0.69
CA LEU A 326 20.56 5.42 0.67
C LEU A 326 21.28 4.41 1.58
N TYR A 327 22.45 4.77 2.07
CA TYR A 327 23.23 3.94 2.99
C TYR A 327 22.68 4.11 4.41
N LEU A 328 22.25 3.01 5.04
CA LEU A 328 21.76 3.01 6.42
C LEU A 328 22.71 2.26 7.36
N GLY A 329 23.66 1.50 6.80
CA GLY A 329 24.53 0.62 7.55
C GLY A 329 23.86 -0.70 7.87
N ARG A 330 24.69 -1.75 7.97
CA ARG A 330 24.20 -3.12 8.19
C ARG A 330 23.51 -3.29 9.55
N ASP A 331 24.10 -2.78 10.63
CA ASP A 331 23.56 -2.99 11.98
C ASP A 331 22.20 -2.30 12.17
N PRO A 332 22.00 -1.03 11.75
CA PRO A 332 20.66 -0.42 11.77
C PRO A 332 19.63 -1.16 10.91
N LEU A 333 20.02 -1.67 9.74
CA LEU A 333 19.13 -2.48 8.90
C LEU A 333 18.71 -3.79 9.58
N LEU A 334 19.64 -4.49 10.23
CA LEU A 334 19.33 -5.71 10.97
C LEU A 334 18.48 -5.43 12.23
N GLY A 335 18.71 -4.29 12.90
CA GLY A 335 17.90 -3.88 14.05
C GLY A 335 16.48 -3.42 13.68
N GLY A 336 16.28 -2.94 12.45
CA GLY A 336 15.00 -2.42 11.97
C GLY A 336 14.18 -3.39 11.12
N VAL A 337 14.64 -4.63 10.90
CA VAL A 337 13.96 -5.59 10.01
C VAL A 337 13.05 -6.56 10.76
N GLU A 338 11.87 -6.80 10.20
CA GLU A 338 10.92 -7.81 10.65
C GLU A 338 10.45 -8.66 9.47
N ALA A 339 10.19 -9.95 9.70
CA ALA A 339 9.42 -10.74 8.75
C ALA A 339 7.94 -10.37 8.87
N CYS A 340 7.27 -10.27 7.73
CA CYS A 340 5.84 -9.99 7.67
C CYS A 340 5.09 -11.16 7.05
N GLU A 341 3.90 -11.43 7.58
CA GLU A 341 2.95 -12.26 6.85
C GLU A 341 2.57 -11.52 5.56
N THR A 342 2.70 -12.20 4.42
CA THR A 342 2.18 -11.66 3.16
C THR A 342 0.68 -11.67 3.24
N ALA A 343 0.04 -10.54 2.94
CA ALA A 343 -1.41 -10.45 2.85
C ALA A 343 -1.89 -11.57 1.92
N LYS A 344 -2.84 -12.40 2.38
CA LYS A 344 -3.53 -13.34 1.49
C LYS A 344 -4.07 -12.50 0.34
N SER A 345 -3.63 -12.78 -0.88
CA SER A 345 -4.07 -12.05 -2.06
C SER A 345 -5.59 -11.97 -2.05
N LEU A 346 -6.15 -10.76 -2.13
CA LEU A 346 -7.57 -10.56 -2.46
C LEU A 346 -7.92 -11.12 -3.87
N TRP A 347 -6.90 -11.59 -4.60
CA TRP A 347 -6.94 -12.05 -5.99
C TRP A 347 -6.83 -13.57 -6.16
N GLY A 348 -7.33 -14.36 -5.20
CA GLY A 348 -7.48 -15.81 -5.35
C GLY A 348 -6.23 -16.62 -5.01
N ASP A 349 -6.48 -17.86 -4.62
CA ASP A 349 -5.53 -18.83 -4.08
C ASP A 349 -4.29 -19.06 -4.96
N GLY A 350 -3.13 -19.24 -4.33
CA GLY A 350 -1.98 -19.77 -5.06
C GLY A 350 -0.68 -19.95 -4.29
N HIS A 351 -0.38 -19.11 -3.30
CA HIS A 351 0.88 -19.26 -2.55
C HIS A 351 0.65 -19.17 -1.05
N ARG A 352 0.40 -20.34 -0.45
CA ARG A 352 0.80 -20.59 0.95
C ARG A 352 2.34 -20.49 0.97
N ILE A 353 2.87 -19.32 1.26
CA ILE A 353 4.30 -19.16 1.52
C ILE A 353 4.50 -19.43 3.01
N LEU A 354 5.32 -20.44 3.28
CA LEU A 354 5.64 -20.92 4.61
C LEU A 354 6.26 -19.80 5.45
N ARG A 355 5.87 -19.73 6.73
CA ARG A 355 6.59 -18.97 7.76
C ARG A 355 8.02 -19.51 7.78
N HIS A 356 8.96 -18.75 7.24
CA HIS A 356 10.36 -18.96 7.56
C HIS A 356 10.75 -17.89 8.58
N PRO A 357 11.14 -18.28 9.80
CA PRO A 357 11.67 -17.34 10.78
C PRO A 357 12.82 -16.53 10.16
N VAL A 358 12.88 -15.23 10.44
CA VAL A 358 14.02 -14.38 10.05
C VAL A 358 15.36 -15.04 10.47
N ASP A 359 15.31 -15.75 11.60
CA ASP A 359 16.41 -16.50 12.21
C ASP A 359 17.02 -17.60 11.31
N GLU A 360 16.30 -18.12 10.32
CA GLU A 360 16.84 -19.11 9.36
C GLU A 360 17.75 -18.48 8.30
N TYR A 361 17.65 -17.17 8.08
CA TYR A 361 18.37 -16.45 7.03
C TYR A 361 19.45 -15.50 7.54
N ILE A 362 19.56 -15.36 8.87
CA ILE A 362 20.63 -14.63 9.53
C ILE A 362 21.72 -15.63 9.91
N PRO A 363 23.01 -15.41 9.54
CA PRO A 363 24.10 -16.28 9.98
C PRO A 363 24.07 -16.47 11.51
N GLN A 364 24.30 -17.69 12.00
CA GLN A 364 24.12 -18.07 13.43
C GLN A 364 24.84 -17.15 14.43
N GLU A 365 25.91 -16.48 14.00
CA GLU A 365 26.65 -15.49 14.80
C GLU A 365 25.86 -14.20 15.10
N HIS A 366 24.78 -13.94 14.35
CA HIS A 366 23.93 -12.74 14.45
C HIS A 366 22.49 -13.03 14.91
N ALA A 367 22.08 -14.30 15.05
CA ALA A 367 20.76 -14.69 15.59
C ALA A 367 20.53 -14.18 17.04
N LYS A 368 21.60 -13.78 17.74
CA LYS A 368 21.52 -13.18 19.08
C LYS A 368 20.77 -11.85 19.15
N TYR A 369 20.65 -11.13 18.04
CA TYR A 369 20.07 -9.77 18.05
C TYR A 369 18.55 -9.71 17.85
N ILE A 370 17.92 -10.80 17.41
CA ILE A 370 16.46 -10.86 17.19
C ILE A 370 15.75 -11.61 18.34
N ILE A 371 16.48 -12.44 19.09
CA ILE A 371 15.89 -13.35 20.09
C ILE A 371 15.61 -12.67 21.46
N TYR A 372 16.07 -11.44 21.72
CA TYR A 372 15.77 -10.76 22.98
C TYR A 372 15.14 -9.38 22.78
N GLY A 373 13.83 -9.39 22.51
CA GLY A 373 12.92 -8.30 22.85
C GLY A 373 12.69 -8.17 24.36
N GLU A 374 13.76 -8.09 25.16
CA GLU A 374 13.69 -7.57 26.52
C GLU A 374 14.49 -6.26 26.60
N ARG A 375 13.77 -5.19 26.97
CA ARG A 375 14.31 -3.86 27.27
C ARG A 375 15.59 -3.95 28.11
N ALA A 376 16.74 -3.66 27.51
CA ALA A 376 17.90 -3.22 28.27
C ALA A 376 17.62 -1.80 28.78
N LYS A 377 17.19 -1.69 30.04
CA LYS A 377 17.36 -0.45 30.82
C LYS A 377 18.86 -0.20 30.91
N ALA A 378 19.36 0.82 30.22
CA ALA A 378 20.70 1.31 30.43
C ALA A 378 20.72 2.16 31.71
N SER A 379 21.22 1.58 32.78
CA SER A 379 21.83 2.30 33.91
C SER A 379 23.27 2.62 33.55
N HIS A 380 23.59 3.90 33.35
CA HIS A 380 24.88 4.52 33.71
C HIS A 380 24.62 5.95 34.13
#